data_AF-A0AAV5A7H9-F1
#
_entry.id   AF-A0AAV5A7H9-F1
#
_cell.length_a   1.000
_cell.length_b   1.000
_cell.length_c   1.000
_cell.angle_alpha   90.00
_cell.angle_beta   90.00
_cell.angle_gamma   90.00
#
_symmetry.space_group_name_H-M   'P 1'
#
loop_
_entity.id
_entity.type
_entity.pdbx_description
1 polymer ?
#
loop_
_entity_poly.entity_id
_entity_poly.type
_entity_poly.pdbx_seq_one_letter_code
_entity_poly.pdbx_strand_id
1 'polypeptide(L)'
;MTTVTSLKYSADSSFKIESPGTNKYVTIQDGAIKIQASAAGDSAALWQYSLDTGAVKNVATGLYIGKDGSGFTASSSPHSWTILDNGDGTYSFQATGSAHLATYSSGADALSLSANKSGGHTWKIVMA
;
A
#
# COMPACT_ATOMS: atom_id res chain seq x y z
N MET A 1 -17.87 16.84 -5.03
CA MET A 1 -16.97 15.75 -4.58
C MET A 1 -17.40 14.50 -5.33
N THR A 2 -16.70 14.15 -6.40
CA THR A 2 -17.08 12.98 -7.20
C THR A 2 -16.27 11.80 -6.67
N THR A 3 -16.93 10.83 -6.07
CA THR A 3 -16.32 9.55 -5.74
C THR A 3 -15.89 8.92 -7.06
N VAL A 4 -14.60 8.91 -7.37
CA VAL A 4 -14.08 8.33 -8.61
C VAL A 4 -14.13 6.80 -8.45
N THR A 5 -15.24 6.20 -8.87
CA THR A 5 -15.45 4.75 -8.92
C THR A 5 -14.88 4.08 -10.17
N SER A 6 -14.20 4.81 -11.07
CA SER A 6 -14.00 4.34 -12.45
C SER A 6 -12.58 3.98 -12.88
N LEU A 7 -11.55 4.02 -12.03
CA LEU A 7 -10.19 3.67 -12.50
C LEU A 7 -9.38 2.81 -11.49
N LYS A 8 -9.50 1.49 -11.72
CA LYS A 8 -8.42 0.47 -11.70
C LYS A 8 -8.21 -0.43 -10.48
N TYR A 9 -9.10 -0.46 -9.50
CA TYR A 9 -9.01 -1.46 -8.42
C TYR A 9 -10.18 -2.43 -8.50
N SER A 10 -9.88 -3.66 -8.89
CA SER A 10 -10.82 -4.77 -8.81
C SER A 10 -10.25 -5.85 -7.91
N ALA A 11 -11.15 -6.62 -7.28
CA ALA A 11 -10.78 -7.79 -6.47
C ALA A 11 -9.93 -8.80 -7.29
N ASP A 12 -10.04 -8.76 -8.62
CA ASP A 12 -9.43 -9.71 -9.53
C ASP A 12 -8.11 -9.22 -10.15
N SER A 13 -7.73 -7.95 -9.94
CA SER A 13 -6.52 -7.34 -10.52
C SER A 13 -5.41 -7.20 -9.49
N SER A 14 -4.18 -7.53 -9.90
CA SER A 14 -2.98 -7.32 -9.08
C SER A 14 -2.26 -6.02 -9.44
N PHE A 15 -1.64 -5.37 -8.46
CA PHE A 15 -0.85 -4.16 -8.63
C PHE A 15 0.32 -4.12 -7.64
N LYS A 16 1.31 -3.27 -7.91
CA LYS A 16 2.36 -2.89 -6.97
C LYS A 16 2.12 -1.48 -6.43
N ILE A 17 2.50 -1.26 -5.18
CA ILE A 17 2.45 0.05 -4.50
C ILE A 17 3.87 0.61 -4.46
N GLU A 18 4.18 1.56 -5.32
CA GLU A 18 5.50 2.18 -5.49
C GLU A 18 5.62 3.42 -4.60
N SER A 19 6.69 3.48 -3.82
CA SER A 19 7.03 4.64 -3.00
C SER A 19 7.45 5.82 -3.89
N PRO A 20 6.98 7.05 -3.64
CA PRO A 20 7.20 8.21 -4.51
C PRO A 20 8.64 8.49 -4.84
N GLY A 21 8.93 8.73 -6.13
CA GLY A 21 10.28 9.09 -6.58
C GLY A 21 11.32 8.01 -6.35
N THR A 22 10.90 6.79 -6.01
CA THR A 22 11.77 5.63 -5.81
C THR A 22 11.36 4.50 -6.76
N ASN A 23 12.26 3.53 -6.97
CA ASN A 23 11.92 2.26 -7.63
C ASN A 23 11.74 1.14 -6.59
N LYS A 24 11.14 1.47 -5.44
CA LYS A 24 10.91 0.55 -4.32
C LYS A 24 9.41 0.41 -4.07
N TYR A 25 9.00 -0.79 -3.71
CA TYR A 25 7.61 -1.19 -3.59
C TYR A 25 7.31 -1.69 -2.18
N VAL A 26 6.06 -1.55 -1.77
CA VAL A 26 5.54 -2.21 -0.56
C VAL A 26 5.49 -3.71 -0.83
N THR A 27 6.14 -4.48 0.04
CA THR A 27 6.25 -5.95 -0.07
C THR A 27 5.97 -6.62 1.25
N ILE A 28 5.70 -7.93 1.23
CA ILE A 28 5.81 -8.80 2.41
C ILE A 28 7.01 -9.71 2.25
N GLN A 29 7.95 -9.65 3.19
CA GLN A 29 9.10 -10.54 3.24
C GLN A 29 9.35 -10.95 4.69
N ASP A 30 9.57 -12.25 4.91
CA ASP A 30 9.78 -12.84 6.24
C ASP A 30 8.62 -12.52 7.21
N GLY A 31 7.39 -12.42 6.69
CA GLY A 31 6.21 -12.07 7.48
C GLY A 31 6.11 -10.60 7.90
N ALA A 32 6.99 -9.73 7.43
CA ALA A 32 6.97 -8.30 7.73
C ALA A 32 6.70 -7.46 6.47
N ILE A 33 6.01 -6.32 6.63
CA ILE A 33 5.87 -5.35 5.55
C ILE A 33 7.18 -4.56 5.42
N LYS A 34 7.70 -4.45 4.20
CA LYS A 34 8.94 -3.72 3.87
C LYS A 34 8.76 -2.85 2.63
N ILE A 35 9.57 -1.80 2.48
CA ILE A 35 9.71 -1.04 1.23
C ILE A 35 11.07 -1.36 0.60
N GLN A 36 11.07 -2.04 -0.54
CA GLN A 36 12.31 -2.49 -1.18
C GLN A 36 12.18 -2.62 -2.69
N ALA A 37 13.33 -2.74 -3.36
CA ALA A 37 13.33 -3.04 -4.80
C ALA A 37 12.63 -4.38 -5.05
N SER A 38 11.90 -4.47 -6.16
CA SER A 38 11.16 -5.67 -6.54
C SER A 38 11.43 -5.96 -8.01
N ALA A 39 11.81 -7.20 -8.32
CA ALA A 39 12.03 -7.63 -9.70
C ALA A 39 10.69 -7.77 -10.47
N ALA A 40 10.76 -7.87 -11.80
CA ALA A 40 9.60 -8.25 -12.60
C ALA A 40 9.12 -9.66 -12.17
N GLY A 41 7.80 -9.83 -11.99
CA GLY A 41 7.22 -11.09 -11.56
C GLY A 41 7.33 -11.42 -10.06
N ASP A 42 7.97 -10.57 -9.25
CA ASP A 42 8.05 -10.76 -7.80
C ASP A 42 6.66 -10.58 -7.15
N SER A 43 6.06 -11.70 -6.77
CA SER A 43 4.75 -11.77 -6.15
C SER A 43 4.71 -11.20 -4.73
N ALA A 44 5.85 -11.03 -4.05
CA ALA A 44 5.91 -10.41 -2.73
C ALA A 44 5.50 -8.92 -2.77
N ALA A 45 5.62 -8.28 -3.93
CA ALA A 45 5.20 -6.90 -4.18
C ALA A 45 3.79 -6.78 -4.79
N LEU A 46 3.12 -7.89 -5.09
CA LEU A 46 1.79 -7.89 -5.70
C LEU A 46 0.70 -7.83 -4.65
N TRP A 47 -0.25 -6.93 -4.87
CA TRP A 47 -1.39 -6.68 -4.00
C TRP A 47 -2.68 -6.70 -4.80
N GLN A 48 -3.76 -7.09 -4.14
CA GLN A 48 -5.14 -7.00 -4.63
C GLN A 48 -5.95 -6.14 -3.65
N TYR A 49 -6.97 -5.46 -4.15
CA TYR A 49 -7.86 -4.64 -3.34
C TYR A 49 -9.31 -5.12 -3.48
N SER A 50 -9.94 -5.45 -2.36
CA SER A 50 -11.36 -5.79 -2.34
C SER A 50 -12.20 -4.54 -2.19
N LEU A 51 -13.13 -4.29 -3.12
CA LEU A 51 -14.11 -3.20 -3.01
C LEU A 51 -15.15 -3.47 -1.92
N ASP A 52 -15.47 -4.74 -1.65
CA ASP A 52 -16.47 -5.12 -0.65
C ASP A 52 -15.97 -4.88 0.77
N THR A 53 -14.69 -5.19 1.04
CA THR A 53 -14.12 -5.10 2.39
C THR A 53 -13.15 -3.93 2.58
N GLY A 54 -12.71 -3.29 1.50
CA GLY A 54 -11.61 -2.32 1.50
C GLY A 54 -10.25 -2.95 1.83
N ALA A 55 -10.12 -4.28 1.74
CA ALA A 55 -8.89 -4.95 2.17
C ALA A 55 -7.82 -4.92 1.08
N VAL A 56 -6.58 -4.61 1.46
CA VAL A 56 -5.40 -4.70 0.59
C VAL A 56 -4.65 -5.99 0.95
N LYS A 57 -4.73 -7.00 0.09
CA LYS A 57 -4.21 -8.36 0.31
C LYS A 57 -3.00 -8.64 -0.56
N ASN A 58 -1.93 -9.16 0.02
CA ASN A 58 -0.75 -9.59 -0.70
C ASN A 58 -1.01 -10.90 -1.43
N VAL A 59 -0.62 -10.98 -2.70
CA VAL A 59 -0.87 -12.14 -3.54
C VAL A 59 -0.03 -13.35 -3.12
N ALA A 60 1.24 -13.14 -2.75
CA ALA A 60 2.14 -14.25 -2.39
C ALA A 60 1.79 -14.91 -1.06
N THR A 61 1.44 -14.12 -0.05
CA THR A 61 1.29 -14.60 1.34
C THR A 61 -0.17 -14.68 1.79
N GLY A 62 -1.08 -14.01 1.09
CA GLY A 62 -2.47 -13.85 1.51
C GLY A 62 -2.68 -12.95 2.73
N LEU A 63 -1.62 -12.35 3.27
CA LEU A 63 -1.67 -11.41 4.39
C LEU A 63 -2.13 -10.03 3.93
N TYR A 64 -2.64 -9.23 4.85
CA TYR A 64 -3.19 -7.90 4.61
C TYR A 64 -2.27 -6.81 5.12
N ILE A 65 -2.39 -5.60 4.56
CA ILE A 65 -1.83 -4.40 5.21
C ILE A 65 -2.68 -4.10 6.44
N GLY A 66 -2.15 -4.41 7.62
CA GLY A 66 -2.75 -4.08 8.91
C GLY A 66 -2.12 -2.85 9.55
N LYS A 67 -2.79 -2.31 10.56
CA LYS A 67 -2.27 -1.23 11.41
C LYS A 67 -2.05 -1.77 12.82
N ASP A 68 -0.86 -1.57 13.34
CA ASP A 68 -0.55 -1.87 14.74
C ASP A 68 0.11 -0.65 15.38
N GLY A 69 -0.53 -0.08 16.41
CA GLY A 69 -0.11 1.16 17.02
C GLY A 69 0.10 2.31 16.01
N SER A 70 1.33 2.81 15.94
CA SER A 70 1.80 3.85 15.01
C SER A 70 2.43 3.31 13.71
N GLY A 71 2.50 1.98 13.56
CA GLY A 71 3.10 1.31 12.41
C GLY A 71 2.09 0.53 11.57
N PHE A 72 2.64 -0.14 10.55
CA PHE A 72 1.90 -1.08 9.73
C PHE A 72 2.53 -2.47 9.81
N THR A 73 1.68 -3.50 9.77
CA THR A 73 2.07 -4.89 9.97
C THR A 73 1.44 -5.78 8.91
N ALA A 74 2.08 -6.92 8.64
CA ALA A 74 1.43 -7.95 7.84
C ALA A 74 0.42 -8.65 8.76
N SER A 75 -0.87 -8.51 8.45
CA SER A 75 -1.95 -9.01 9.29
C SER A 75 -2.62 -10.22 8.66
N SER A 76 -3.03 -11.20 9.48
CA SER A 76 -3.90 -12.29 9.05
C SER A 76 -5.36 -11.86 8.91
N SER A 77 -5.72 -10.69 9.43
CA SER A 77 -7.09 -10.17 9.42
C SER A 77 -7.21 -8.96 8.48
N PRO A 78 -8.29 -8.89 7.68
CA PRO A 78 -8.48 -7.76 6.78
C PRO A 78 -8.67 -6.47 7.59
N HIS A 79 -8.01 -5.42 7.13
CA HIS A 79 -8.26 -4.05 7.58
C HIS A 79 -8.88 -3.28 6.42
N SER A 80 -9.82 -2.39 6.71
CA SER A 80 -10.50 -1.62 5.67
C SER A 80 -9.73 -0.34 5.37
N TRP A 81 -9.43 -0.17 4.09
CA TRP A 81 -8.71 0.95 3.50
C TRP A 81 -9.56 1.61 2.42
N THR A 82 -9.41 2.92 2.30
CA THR A 82 -9.88 3.71 1.16
C THR A 82 -8.68 4.13 0.34
N ILE A 83 -8.70 3.84 -0.96
CA ILE A 83 -7.70 4.32 -1.92
C ILE A 83 -8.30 5.53 -2.65
N LEU A 84 -7.62 6.67 -2.56
CA LEU A 84 -8.05 7.94 -3.12
C LEU A 84 -7.14 8.32 -4.29
N ASP A 85 -7.73 8.67 -5.43
CA ASP A 85 -7.00 9.27 -6.56
C ASP A 85 -6.79 10.76 -6.29
N ASN A 86 -5.55 11.22 -6.38
CA ASN A 86 -5.19 12.62 -6.14
C ASN A 86 -5.36 13.50 -7.41
N GLY A 87 -5.67 12.90 -8.57
CA GLY A 87 -5.85 13.61 -9.84
C GLY A 87 -4.55 13.97 -10.56
N ASP A 88 -3.40 13.58 -10.03
CA ASP A 88 -2.06 13.84 -10.57
C ASP A 88 -1.31 12.55 -10.95
N GLY A 89 -2.03 11.42 -11.01
CA GLY A 89 -1.44 10.10 -11.25
C GLY A 89 -0.86 9.43 -10.00
N THR A 90 -1.05 10.02 -8.82
CA THR A 90 -0.72 9.43 -7.53
C THR A 90 -1.96 9.10 -6.70
N TYR A 91 -1.77 8.26 -5.69
CA TYR A 91 -2.83 7.74 -4.85
C TYR A 91 -2.52 7.88 -3.36
N SER A 92 -3.56 8.04 -2.55
CA SER A 92 -3.47 8.05 -1.09
C SER A 92 -4.19 6.82 -0.51
N PHE A 93 -3.59 6.17 0.49
CA PHE A 93 -4.21 5.04 1.19
C PHE A 93 -4.59 5.46 2.61
N GLN A 94 -5.88 5.40 2.92
CA GLN A 94 -6.43 5.79 4.21
C GLN A 94 -7.06 4.58 4.90
N ALA A 95 -6.49 4.14 6.02
CA ALA A 95 -7.08 3.11 6.85
C ALA A 95 -8.26 3.69 7.67
N THR A 96 -9.20 2.81 8.00
CA THR A 96 -10.29 3.11 8.94
C THR A 96 -9.70 3.64 10.26
N GLY A 97 -10.17 4.80 10.72
CA GLY A 97 -9.60 5.49 11.90
C GLY A 97 -8.54 6.55 11.58
N SER A 98 -8.55 7.11 10.36
CA SER A 98 -7.77 8.28 9.94
C SER A 98 -6.25 8.08 9.87
N ALA A 99 -5.79 6.84 9.76
CA ALA A 99 -4.37 6.56 9.53
C ALA A 99 -4.05 6.54 8.03
N HIS A 100 -2.99 7.22 7.61
CA HIS A 100 -2.54 7.19 6.21
C HIS A 100 -1.30 6.32 6.05
N LEU A 101 -1.24 5.54 4.97
CA LEU A 101 -0.02 4.87 4.56
C LEU A 101 1.00 5.96 4.15
N ALA A 102 2.12 6.03 4.86
CA ALA A 102 3.18 6.98 4.59
C ALA A 102 4.54 6.31 4.66
N THR A 103 5.49 6.86 3.93
CA THR A 103 6.90 6.47 4.06
C THR A 103 7.56 7.23 5.20
N TYR A 104 8.50 6.58 5.87
CA TYR A 104 9.40 7.16 6.85
C TYR A 104 10.82 6.81 6.44
N SER A 105 11.63 7.82 6.13
CA SER A 105 13.08 7.63 6.00
C SER A 105 13.72 7.82 7.38
N SER A 106 14.42 6.78 7.86
CA SER A 106 15.19 6.83 9.11
C SER A 106 16.67 7.17 8.90
N GLY A 107 17.09 7.43 7.66
CA GLY A 107 18.48 7.64 7.26
C GLY A 107 18.67 7.38 5.76
N ALA A 108 19.93 7.28 5.30
CA ALA A 108 20.29 7.30 3.87
C ALA A 108 19.58 6.25 3.00
N ASP A 109 19.20 5.08 3.54
CA ASP A 109 18.70 3.96 2.71
C ASP A 109 17.48 3.19 3.25
N ALA A 110 17.04 3.46 4.48
CA ALA A 110 15.97 2.73 5.13
C ALA A 110 14.63 3.48 5.03
N LEU A 111 13.77 3.01 4.10
CA LEU A 111 12.38 3.40 3.98
C LEU A 111 11.50 2.40 4.74
N SER A 112 10.80 2.89 5.75
CA SER A 112 9.79 2.16 6.53
C SER A 112 8.41 2.74 6.27
N LEU A 113 7.36 2.03 6.70
CA LEU A 113 6.01 2.57 6.71
C LEU A 113 5.67 3.16 8.09
N SER A 114 4.96 4.28 8.13
CA SER A 114 4.49 4.91 9.37
C SER A 114 3.07 5.40 9.26
N ALA A 115 2.24 5.18 10.28
CA ALA A 115 0.93 5.80 10.36
C ALA A 115 1.09 7.29 10.72
N ASN A 116 0.50 8.18 9.92
CA ASN A 116 0.31 9.60 10.25
C ASN A 116 1.56 10.48 10.38
N LYS A 117 2.51 10.35 9.46
CA LYS A 117 3.57 11.37 9.32
C LYS A 117 3.13 12.52 8.43
N SER A 118 3.36 13.75 8.89
CA SER A 118 3.19 14.97 8.06
C SER A 118 4.15 14.94 6.86
N GLY A 119 3.59 15.01 5.64
CA GLY A 119 4.32 15.13 4.38
C GLY A 119 4.41 13.83 3.57
N GLY A 120 3.94 13.85 2.32
CA GLY A 120 4.18 12.82 1.31
C GLY A 120 3.28 11.58 1.39
N HIS A 121 1.97 11.75 1.21
CA HIS A 121 0.98 10.66 1.15
C HIS A 121 0.64 10.23 -0.27
N THR A 122 1.55 10.46 -1.21
CA THR A 122 1.36 10.05 -2.59
C THR A 122 1.98 8.67 -2.75
N TRP A 123 1.37 7.82 -3.53
CA TRP A 123 1.89 6.51 -3.92
C TRP A 123 1.62 6.34 -5.39
N LYS A 124 2.51 5.66 -6.11
CA LYS A 124 2.22 5.28 -7.48
C LYS A 124 1.74 3.85 -7.50
N ILE A 125 0.68 3.60 -8.25
CA ILE A 125 0.15 2.25 -8.44
C ILE A 125 0.59 1.78 -9.82
N VAL A 126 1.25 0.64 -9.84
CA VAL A 126 1.76 0.00 -11.05
C VAL A 126 0.97 -1.28 -11.27
N MET A 127 0.15 -1.32 -12.31
CA MET A 127 -0.59 -2.54 -12.66
C MET A 127 0.39 -3.64 -13.05
N ALA A 128 0.12 -4.86 -12.59
CA ALA A 128 0.94 -6.05 -12.85
C ALA A 128 0.39 -6.88 -14.00
#